data_AF-A0A428MJ03-F1
#
_entry.id   AF-A0A428MJ03-F1
#
_cell.length_a   1.000
_cell.length_b   1.000
_cell.length_c   1.000
_cell.angle_alpha   90.00
_cell.angle_beta   90.00
_cell.angle_gamma   90.00
#
_symmetry.space_group_name_H-M   'P 1'
#
loop_
_entity.id
_entity.type
_entity.pdbx_description
1 polymer ?
#
loop_
_entity_poly.entity_id
_entity_poly.type
_entity_poly.pdbx_seq_one_letter_code
_entity_poly.pdbx_strand_id
1 'polypeptide(L)'
;MSPSRYALSAAVVAVVLFLVWLVWPARTKSDASSQPTDSAASVPVSSVAVAHDDGVTTVYAHNLMLRKGPDFRIYVRWIRGQMLRTRKDDEPSLDDPESFVFLIQKGVIHANLGDISTFLNASMPRSPLKKITVTGEGDQLKISGTLHKLLVPLPVEMVSTISAMPDGRVHLHITKIGVLRVPVKGLMRGLHLDIKDIVGSTPVSGVEVSGNDLYLDTTKLLPPPHIRGLLTSITVAAPDLVLVYGNAPNDETKLAQWHNFLRFEGGTVDFGKLTMHKSDLTLIDASDDAWFDLDLVNYQAQLVNGVSRMTPEAGLEIFMPDLNDRNKSVKKIPLDWLKDRNRSLPQGVPMPAK
;
A
#
# COMPACT_ATOMS: atom_id res chain seq x y z
N MET A 1 16.82 -28.78 32.17
CA MET A 1 17.11 -29.50 30.90
C MET A 1 16.38 -28.81 29.78
N SER A 2 17.10 -28.44 28.74
CA SER A 2 16.69 -27.58 27.61
C SER A 2 16.18 -28.45 26.42
N PRO A 3 15.84 -27.90 25.22
CA PRO A 3 14.49 -27.97 24.63
C PRO A 3 14.48 -28.55 23.18
N SER A 4 13.31 -28.81 22.58
CA SER A 4 13.15 -29.22 21.14
C SER A 4 11.66 -29.49 20.83
N ARG A 5 11.00 -29.14 19.72
CA ARG A 5 11.38 -28.56 18.41
C ARG A 5 10.11 -28.14 17.65
N TYR A 6 10.31 -27.17 16.76
CA TYR A 6 9.42 -26.57 15.76
C TYR A 6 8.79 -27.55 14.74
N ALA A 7 7.63 -27.19 14.20
CA ALA A 7 7.20 -27.55 12.85
C ALA A 7 6.31 -26.46 12.22
N LEU A 8 6.99 -25.48 11.62
CA LEU A 8 6.47 -24.54 10.61
C LEU A 8 6.20 -25.29 9.31
N SER A 9 5.16 -24.92 8.53
CA SER A 9 5.32 -24.68 7.08
C SER A 9 4.04 -24.19 6.38
N ALA A 10 4.09 -22.99 5.78
CA ALA A 10 3.05 -22.35 4.96
C ALA A 10 3.67 -21.77 3.67
N ALA A 11 3.12 -22.08 2.51
CA ALA A 11 3.78 -22.00 1.20
C ALA A 11 2.82 -21.73 0.02
N VAL A 12 1.50 -21.81 0.17
CA VAL A 12 0.54 -21.27 -0.83
C VAL A 12 -0.39 -20.20 -0.28
N VAL A 13 -0.47 -20.06 1.05
CA VAL A 13 -1.01 -18.84 1.69
C VAL A 13 -0.05 -17.66 1.43
N ALA A 14 1.16 -17.92 0.97
CA ALA A 14 2.20 -16.92 0.80
C ALA A 14 1.83 -15.80 -0.18
N VAL A 15 1.07 -16.03 -1.27
CA VAL A 15 0.65 -14.94 -2.19
C VAL A 15 -0.13 -13.82 -1.48
N VAL A 16 -0.56 -14.10 -0.26
CA VAL A 16 -1.62 -13.40 0.45
C VAL A 16 -1.23 -13.09 1.89
N LEU A 17 -0.28 -13.85 2.43
CA LEU A 17 -0.04 -13.93 3.87
C LEU A 17 0.37 -12.61 4.47
N PHE A 18 1.07 -11.69 3.78
CA PHE A 18 1.81 -10.72 4.57
C PHE A 18 2.18 -9.38 3.95
N LEU A 19 1.19 -8.74 3.32
CA LEU A 19 1.01 -7.29 3.52
C LEU A 19 0.93 -7.00 5.07
N VAL A 20 0.53 -8.01 5.86
CA VAL A 20 0.37 -8.12 7.32
C VAL A 20 1.59 -7.76 8.25
N TRP A 21 2.84 -7.42 7.85
CA TRP A 21 3.96 -7.22 8.85
C TRP A 21 4.42 -5.77 9.04
N LEU A 22 3.91 -4.83 8.25
CA LEU A 22 4.57 -3.52 8.11
C LEU A 22 4.09 -2.40 9.04
N VAL A 23 3.40 -2.70 10.15
CA VAL A 23 3.14 -1.71 11.21
C VAL A 23 3.22 -2.34 12.59
N TRP A 24 4.43 -2.62 13.05
CA TRP A 24 4.71 -2.51 14.48
C TRP A 24 5.66 -1.33 14.65
N PRO A 25 5.19 -0.14 15.08
CA PRO A 25 6.08 0.82 15.68
C PRO A 25 6.43 0.23 17.05
N ALA A 26 7.73 0.05 17.29
CA ALA A 26 8.23 0.00 18.65
C ALA A 26 7.58 1.15 19.43
N ARG A 27 6.80 0.80 20.46
CA ARG A 27 6.36 1.76 21.47
C ARG A 27 7.61 2.44 22.02
N THR A 28 7.92 3.64 21.56
CA THR A 28 8.68 4.58 22.37
C THR A 28 7.71 5.07 23.43
N LYS A 29 7.74 4.41 24.61
CA LYS A 29 7.36 5.11 25.83
C LYS A 29 8.27 6.33 25.91
N SER A 30 7.73 7.52 25.63
CA SER A 30 8.30 8.71 26.22
C SER A 30 8.03 8.58 27.72
N ASP A 31 9.09 8.34 28.47
CA ASP A 31 9.09 8.55 29.92
C ASP A 31 8.70 10.00 30.15
N ALA A 32 7.49 10.20 30.66
CA ALA A 32 7.08 11.45 31.23
C ALA A 32 7.95 11.69 32.48
N SER A 33 8.97 12.53 32.32
CA SER A 33 9.66 13.14 33.45
C SER A 33 8.65 13.99 34.21
N SER A 34 8.24 13.50 35.37
CA SER A 34 7.52 14.25 36.38
C SER A 34 8.45 15.28 37.02
N GLN A 35 8.13 16.57 36.88
CA GLN A 35 8.49 17.58 37.86
C GLN A 35 7.27 18.46 38.22
N PRO A 36 7.22 18.97 39.45
CA PRO A 36 5.97 19.33 40.12
C PRO A 36 5.50 20.75 39.83
N THR A 37 4.17 20.85 39.85
CA THR A 37 3.29 21.98 40.19
C THR A 37 3.93 23.34 40.43
N ASP A 38 3.45 24.34 39.70
CA ASP A 38 2.96 25.55 40.36
C ASP A 38 1.68 26.09 39.71
N SER A 39 0.82 26.58 40.59
CA SER A 39 -0.60 26.86 40.40
C SER A 39 -0.83 28.26 39.85
N ALA A 40 -1.64 28.39 38.80
CA ALA A 40 -2.38 29.62 38.52
C ALA A 40 -3.66 29.29 37.75
N ALA A 41 -4.78 29.41 38.46
CA ALA A 41 -6.13 29.25 37.94
C ALA A 41 -6.42 30.24 36.80
N SER A 42 -7.02 29.76 35.71
CA SER A 42 -7.87 30.57 34.84
C SER A 42 -8.99 29.73 34.22
N VAL A 43 -10.15 30.38 34.16
CA VAL A 43 -11.54 29.96 33.87
C VAL A 43 -11.68 28.93 32.73
N PRO A 44 -12.60 27.93 32.85
CA PRO A 44 -12.87 27.02 31.75
C PRO A 44 -13.71 27.77 30.70
N VAL A 45 -13.07 28.19 29.62
CA VAL A 45 -13.80 28.48 28.39
C VAL A 45 -14.08 27.13 27.77
N SER A 46 -15.29 26.62 27.98
CA SER A 46 -15.82 25.50 27.21
C SER A 46 -15.86 25.91 25.74
N SER A 47 -14.77 25.67 25.01
CA SER A 47 -14.83 25.59 23.56
C SER A 47 -15.68 24.37 23.25
N VAL A 48 -16.96 24.61 22.99
CA VAL A 48 -17.80 23.66 22.27
C VAL A 48 -17.04 23.40 20.97
N ALA A 49 -16.37 22.25 20.88
CA ALA A 49 -15.83 21.76 19.63
C ALA A 49 -17.06 21.63 18.71
N VAL A 50 -17.21 22.59 17.82
CA VAL A 50 -18.18 22.49 16.74
C VAL A 50 -17.69 21.32 15.91
N ALA A 51 -18.29 20.15 16.13
CA ALA A 51 -18.09 18.99 15.27
C ALA A 51 -18.50 19.44 13.87
N HIS A 52 -17.51 19.82 13.08
CA HIS A 52 -17.71 20.11 11.69
C HIS A 52 -17.95 18.76 11.02
N ASP A 53 -19.19 18.51 10.62
CA ASP A 53 -19.51 17.44 9.68
C ASP A 53 -19.00 17.88 8.31
N ASP A 54 -17.67 17.86 8.12
CA ASP A 54 -17.01 18.32 6.90
C ASP A 54 -17.24 17.39 5.70
N GLY A 55 -18.03 16.32 5.90
CA GLY A 55 -18.32 15.31 4.90
C GLY A 55 -17.19 14.30 4.73
N VAL A 56 -17.33 13.42 3.74
CA VAL A 56 -16.33 12.39 3.40
C VAL A 56 -15.39 12.92 2.33
N THR A 57 -14.08 12.77 2.54
CA THR A 57 -13.09 13.14 1.52
C THR A 57 -13.16 12.19 0.34
N THR A 58 -13.37 12.75 -0.85
CA THR A 58 -13.28 12.02 -2.12
C THR A 58 -11.84 12.02 -2.60
N VAL A 59 -11.36 10.87 -3.06
CA VAL A 59 -10.00 10.71 -3.58
C VAL A 59 -10.06 10.36 -5.05
N TYR A 60 -9.22 11.03 -5.83
CA TYR A 60 -8.95 10.70 -7.23
C TYR A 60 -7.46 10.45 -7.38
N ALA A 61 -7.08 9.40 -8.09
CA ALA A 61 -5.69 9.23 -8.48
C ALA A 61 -5.60 8.79 -9.94
N HIS A 62 -4.51 9.17 -10.59
CA HIS A 62 -4.21 8.84 -11.96
C HIS A 62 -2.71 8.57 -12.11
N ASN A 63 -2.35 7.46 -12.74
CA ASN A 63 -0.96 7.00 -12.96
C ASN A 63 -0.07 7.09 -11.74
N LEU A 64 -0.52 6.51 -10.64
CA LEU A 64 0.22 6.53 -9.39
C LEU A 64 0.94 5.21 -9.17
N MET A 65 2.27 5.23 -9.13
CA MET A 65 3.05 4.12 -8.58
C MET A 65 3.18 4.35 -7.07
N LEU A 66 2.30 3.72 -6.32
CA LEU A 66 2.27 3.85 -4.87
C LEU A 66 3.21 2.83 -4.23
N ARG A 67 4.26 3.33 -3.56
CA ARG A 67 5.20 2.50 -2.79
C ARG A 67 4.65 2.18 -1.41
N LYS A 68 4.95 0.96 -0.95
CA LYS A 68 4.78 0.55 0.44
C LYS A 68 6.08 -0.07 0.92
N GLY A 69 6.95 0.78 1.47
CA GLY A 69 8.32 0.37 1.81
C GLY A 69 9.17 0.06 0.57
N PRO A 70 10.33 -0.57 0.74
CA PRO A 70 11.29 -0.77 -0.36
C PRO A 70 10.87 -1.85 -1.37
N ASP A 71 10.09 -2.84 -0.93
CA ASP A 71 9.92 -4.11 -1.65
C ASP A 71 8.54 -4.31 -2.28
N PHE A 72 7.61 -3.35 -2.13
CA PHE A 72 6.26 -3.46 -2.67
C PHE A 72 5.76 -2.16 -3.27
N ARG A 73 5.11 -2.29 -4.42
CA ARG A 73 4.51 -1.20 -5.17
C ARG A 73 3.20 -1.68 -5.78
N ILE A 74 2.25 -0.76 -5.90
CA ILE A 74 1.04 -0.95 -6.68
C ILE A 74 0.93 0.16 -7.71
N TYR A 75 0.36 -0.16 -8.86
CA TYR A 75 0.29 0.74 -10.00
C TYR A 75 -1.17 1.11 -10.21
N VAL A 76 -1.57 2.24 -9.68
CA VAL A 76 -2.94 2.74 -9.81
C VAL A 76 -3.06 3.47 -11.13
N ARG A 77 -3.65 2.82 -12.13
CA ARG A 77 -3.89 3.45 -13.42
C ARG A 77 -4.86 4.62 -13.24
N TRP A 78 -5.98 4.37 -12.58
CA TRP A 78 -6.83 5.44 -12.03
C TRP A 78 -7.80 4.91 -10.99
N ILE A 79 -8.23 5.78 -10.06
CA ILE A 79 -9.27 5.49 -9.06
C ILE A 79 -10.13 6.70 -8.80
N ARG A 80 -11.38 6.43 -8.41
CA ARG A 80 -12.22 7.32 -7.62
C ARG A 80 -12.71 6.56 -6.41
N GLY A 81 -12.49 7.12 -5.24
CA GLY A 81 -12.86 6.52 -3.97
C GLY A 81 -13.13 7.54 -2.89
N GLN A 82 -13.20 7.06 -1.67
CA GLN A 82 -13.45 7.85 -0.48
C GLN A 82 -12.51 7.44 0.65
N MET A 83 -12.03 8.41 1.42
CA MET A 83 -11.34 8.18 2.68
C MET A 83 -12.36 8.21 3.81
N LEU A 84 -12.60 7.02 4.40
CA LEU A 84 -13.53 6.85 5.51
C LEU A 84 -12.75 6.80 6.81
N ARG A 85 -13.08 7.66 7.77
CA ARG A 85 -12.49 7.63 9.11
C ARG A 85 -12.71 6.27 9.78
N THR A 86 -11.69 5.71 10.41
CA THR A 86 -11.79 4.46 11.21
C THR A 86 -12.19 4.74 12.65
N ARG A 87 -11.86 5.94 13.15
CA ARG A 87 -12.12 6.39 14.52
C ARG A 87 -12.90 7.70 14.44
N LYS A 88 -13.80 7.91 15.40
CA LYS A 88 -14.71 9.06 15.36
C LYS A 88 -13.97 10.39 15.55
N ASP A 89 -13.00 10.38 16.46
CA ASP A 89 -12.32 11.58 16.97
C ASP A 89 -11.00 11.89 16.24
N ASP A 90 -10.60 11.04 15.29
CA ASP A 90 -9.41 11.24 14.48
C ASP A 90 -9.82 11.48 13.03
N GLU A 91 -9.29 12.55 12.45
CA GLU A 91 -9.49 12.81 11.02
C GLU A 91 -8.61 11.87 10.18
N PRO A 92 -9.06 11.49 8.98
CA PRO A 92 -8.22 10.78 8.03
C PRO A 92 -6.90 11.51 7.80
N SER A 93 -5.78 10.83 8.07
CA SER A 93 -4.43 11.39 8.01
C SER A 93 -3.56 10.61 7.04
N LEU A 94 -2.82 11.32 6.18
CA LEU A 94 -1.81 10.70 5.33
C LEU A 94 -0.60 10.18 6.13
N ASP A 95 -0.41 10.67 7.35
CA ASP A 95 0.67 10.26 8.25
C ASP A 95 0.27 9.10 9.18
N ASP A 96 -1.03 8.83 9.32
CA ASP A 96 -1.56 7.66 10.04
C ASP A 96 -2.42 6.78 9.12
N PRO A 97 -1.85 5.73 8.50
CA PRO A 97 -2.62 4.85 7.62
C PRO A 97 -3.73 4.08 8.35
N GLU A 98 -3.70 3.99 9.68
CA GLU A 98 -4.76 3.37 10.49
C GLU A 98 -5.97 4.29 10.69
N SER A 99 -5.83 5.60 10.46
CA SER A 99 -6.90 6.59 10.67
C SER A 99 -8.02 6.49 9.63
N PHE A 100 -7.80 5.77 8.52
CA PHE A 100 -8.78 5.67 7.45
C PHE A 100 -8.83 4.31 6.74
N VAL A 101 -10.00 4.01 6.20
CA VAL A 101 -10.22 2.98 5.19
C VAL A 101 -10.37 3.69 3.85
N PHE A 102 -9.65 3.21 2.84
CA PHE A 102 -9.83 3.69 1.48
C PHE A 102 -10.90 2.86 0.76
N LEU A 103 -12.09 3.44 0.58
CA LEU A 103 -13.19 2.82 -0.17
C LEU A 103 -13.10 3.19 -1.65
N ILE A 104 -12.59 2.28 -2.47
CA ILE A 104 -12.60 2.37 -3.92
C ILE A 104 -14.03 2.16 -4.41
N GLN A 105 -14.59 3.18 -5.07
CA GLN A 105 -15.88 3.08 -5.73
C GLN A 105 -15.73 2.53 -7.14
N LYS A 106 -14.70 3.01 -7.85
CA LYS A 106 -14.34 2.57 -9.20
C LYS A 106 -12.87 2.83 -9.46
N GLY A 107 -12.23 1.95 -10.22
CA GLY A 107 -10.87 2.18 -10.69
C GLY A 107 -10.21 0.93 -11.25
N VAL A 108 -9.02 1.13 -11.79
CA VAL A 108 -8.17 0.10 -12.37
C VAL A 108 -6.80 0.16 -11.70
N ILE A 109 -6.38 -0.99 -11.18
CA ILE A 109 -5.10 -1.16 -10.49
C ILE A 109 -4.34 -2.31 -11.14
N HIS A 110 -3.06 -2.10 -11.39
CA HIS A 110 -2.12 -3.10 -11.85
C HIS A 110 -1.27 -3.55 -10.66
N ALA A 111 -1.16 -4.85 -10.48
CA ALA A 111 -0.28 -5.47 -9.51
C ALA A 111 0.77 -6.29 -10.26
N ASN A 112 2.01 -5.81 -10.28
CA ASN A 112 3.07 -6.46 -11.02
C ASN A 112 3.46 -7.80 -10.39
N LEU A 113 3.52 -8.86 -11.19
CA LEU A 113 3.82 -10.22 -10.71
C LEU A 113 5.25 -10.35 -10.18
N GLY A 114 6.19 -9.58 -10.72
CA GLY A 114 7.57 -9.49 -10.23
C GLY A 114 7.66 -8.79 -8.88
N ASP A 115 6.93 -7.70 -8.68
CA ASP A 115 6.85 -7.02 -7.38
C ASP A 115 6.18 -7.90 -6.33
N ILE A 116 5.11 -8.63 -6.70
CA ILE A 116 4.53 -9.64 -5.83
C ILE A 116 5.62 -10.67 -5.46
N SER A 117 6.35 -11.21 -6.43
CA SER A 117 7.44 -12.17 -6.15
C SER A 117 8.49 -11.62 -5.18
N THR A 118 8.95 -10.39 -5.41
CA THR A 118 9.94 -9.70 -4.57
C THR A 118 9.41 -9.56 -3.14
N PHE A 119 8.20 -9.06 -3.03
CA PHE A 119 7.50 -8.90 -1.77
C PHE A 119 7.33 -10.22 -1.00
N LEU A 120 6.94 -11.30 -1.67
CA LEU A 120 6.76 -12.61 -1.05
C LEU A 120 8.06 -13.15 -0.44
N ASN A 121 9.19 -12.90 -1.08
CA ASN A 121 10.49 -13.32 -0.55
C ASN A 121 10.97 -12.43 0.60
N ALA A 122 10.72 -11.12 0.54
CA ALA A 122 11.10 -10.17 1.59
C ALA A 122 10.26 -10.34 2.86
N SER A 123 8.93 -10.47 2.71
CA SER A 123 7.98 -10.44 3.82
C SER A 123 7.90 -11.76 4.61
N MET A 124 8.47 -12.85 4.09
CA MET A 124 8.38 -14.18 4.73
C MET A 124 9.76 -14.82 4.97
N PRO A 125 10.65 -14.17 5.73
CA PRO A 125 12.01 -14.67 5.99
C PRO A 125 12.00 -16.01 6.73
N ARG A 126 10.91 -16.35 7.42
CA ARG A 126 10.73 -17.65 8.11
C ARG A 126 9.89 -18.68 7.34
N SER A 127 9.32 -18.33 6.18
CA SER A 127 8.55 -19.31 5.38
C SER A 127 9.44 -20.48 4.93
N PRO A 128 8.94 -21.73 4.93
CA PRO A 128 9.62 -22.88 4.33
C PRO A 128 9.78 -22.73 2.81
N LEU A 129 8.93 -21.93 2.15
CA LEU A 129 8.98 -21.69 0.72
C LEU A 129 9.82 -20.46 0.44
N LYS A 130 10.89 -20.65 -0.31
CA LYS A 130 11.86 -19.62 -0.68
C LYS A 130 11.96 -19.49 -2.19
N LYS A 131 12.53 -18.37 -2.65
CA LYS A 131 12.73 -18.09 -4.08
C LYS A 131 11.39 -18.16 -4.82
N ILE A 132 10.38 -17.54 -4.24
CA ILE A 132 9.03 -17.54 -4.77
C ILE A 132 9.03 -16.69 -6.04
N THR A 133 8.51 -17.24 -7.12
CA THR A 133 8.29 -16.52 -8.38
C THR A 133 6.84 -16.71 -8.80
N VAL A 134 6.18 -15.60 -9.11
CA VAL A 134 4.82 -15.54 -9.64
C VAL A 134 4.91 -15.06 -11.09
N THR A 135 4.29 -15.79 -12.00
CA THR A 135 4.23 -15.47 -13.43
C THR A 135 2.83 -15.70 -13.96
N GLY A 136 2.47 -15.02 -15.04
CA GLY A 136 1.22 -15.23 -15.77
C GLY A 136 1.47 -16.04 -17.03
N GLU A 137 0.61 -17.01 -17.33
CA GLU A 137 0.60 -17.77 -18.57
C GLU A 137 -0.85 -17.89 -19.06
N GLY A 138 -1.21 -17.11 -20.08
CA GLY A 138 -2.62 -16.96 -20.48
C GLY A 138 -3.46 -16.35 -19.36
N ASP A 139 -4.55 -17.03 -19.00
CA ASP A 139 -5.44 -16.67 -17.89
C ASP A 139 -5.03 -17.29 -16.54
N GLN A 140 -3.89 -17.99 -16.50
CA GLN A 140 -3.43 -18.71 -15.32
C GLN A 140 -2.28 -17.99 -14.64
N LEU A 141 -2.28 -18.07 -13.30
CA LEU A 141 -1.13 -17.77 -12.48
C LEU A 141 -0.32 -19.04 -12.25
N LYS A 142 0.99 -18.90 -12.40
CA LYS A 142 1.97 -19.91 -12.07
C LYS A 142 2.85 -19.40 -10.94
N ILE A 143 2.86 -20.13 -9.84
CA ILE A 143 3.65 -19.84 -8.64
C ILE A 143 4.66 -20.96 -8.48
N SER A 144 5.93 -20.61 -8.41
CA SER A 144 7.02 -21.57 -8.20
C SER A 144 7.86 -21.16 -7.01
N GLY A 145 8.57 -22.12 -6.40
CA GLY A 145 9.50 -21.85 -5.32
C GLY A 145 10.21 -23.09 -4.86
N THR A 146 11.01 -22.97 -3.81
CA THR A 146 11.75 -24.08 -3.19
C THR A 146 11.29 -24.29 -1.75
N LEU A 147 10.65 -25.42 -1.49
CA LEU A 147 10.15 -25.82 -0.18
C LEU A 147 11.27 -26.48 0.65
N HIS A 148 11.51 -25.96 1.85
CA HIS A 148 12.50 -26.42 2.81
C HIS A 148 11.78 -26.90 4.07
N LYS A 149 11.28 -28.15 4.06
CA LYS A 149 10.55 -28.72 5.21
C LYS A 149 11.45 -29.50 6.17
N LEU A 150 12.49 -30.20 5.70
CA LEU A 150 13.30 -31.12 6.52
C LEU A 150 14.79 -31.24 6.12
N LEU A 151 15.12 -31.92 5.01
CA LEU A 151 16.51 -32.31 4.67
C LEU A 151 16.94 -31.95 3.23
N VAL A 152 16.01 -31.87 2.30
CA VAL A 152 16.32 -31.61 0.88
C VAL A 152 15.44 -30.45 0.38
N PRO A 153 16.00 -29.46 -0.33
CA PRO A 153 15.23 -28.42 -1.00
C PRO A 153 14.38 -29.03 -2.11
N LEU A 154 13.07 -28.82 -2.05
CA LEU A 154 12.12 -29.38 -3.01
C LEU A 154 11.54 -28.26 -3.88
N PRO A 155 11.90 -28.18 -5.18
CA PRO A 155 11.30 -27.17 -6.04
C PRO A 155 9.85 -27.55 -6.35
N VAL A 156 8.93 -26.65 -6.06
CA VAL A 156 7.47 -26.84 -6.21
C VAL A 156 6.93 -25.85 -7.22
N GLU A 157 5.84 -26.24 -7.88
CA GLU A 157 5.07 -25.44 -8.82
C GLU A 157 3.58 -25.60 -8.52
N MET A 158 2.85 -24.50 -8.59
CA MET A 158 1.41 -24.45 -8.53
C MET A 158 0.90 -23.61 -9.71
N VAL A 159 -0.18 -24.07 -10.33
CA VAL A 159 -0.90 -23.35 -11.38
C VAL A 159 -2.35 -23.18 -10.94
N SER A 160 -2.89 -21.98 -11.11
CA SER A 160 -4.25 -21.63 -10.71
C SER A 160 -4.89 -20.63 -11.65
N THR A 161 -6.19 -20.73 -11.86
CA THR A 161 -6.98 -19.61 -12.40
C THR A 161 -7.30 -18.63 -11.27
N ILE A 162 -7.51 -17.35 -11.61
CA ILE A 162 -7.84 -16.29 -10.66
C ILE A 162 -9.15 -15.62 -11.07
N SER A 163 -10.01 -15.30 -10.09
CA SER A 163 -11.26 -14.58 -10.33
C SER A 163 -11.67 -13.72 -9.13
N ALA A 164 -12.56 -12.75 -9.37
CA ALA A 164 -13.22 -11.99 -8.33
C ALA A 164 -14.52 -12.68 -7.90
N MET A 165 -14.74 -12.81 -6.61
CA MET A 165 -15.98 -13.33 -6.04
C MET A 165 -17.02 -12.22 -5.83
N PRO A 166 -18.32 -12.54 -5.89
CA PRO A 166 -19.39 -11.56 -5.63
C PRO A 166 -19.32 -10.90 -4.24
N ASP A 167 -18.71 -11.58 -3.27
CA ASP A 167 -18.50 -11.07 -1.91
C ASP A 167 -17.24 -10.20 -1.77
N GLY A 168 -16.55 -9.90 -2.87
CA GLY A 168 -15.35 -9.07 -2.93
C GLY A 168 -14.05 -9.82 -2.63
N ARG A 169 -14.11 -11.13 -2.37
CA ARG A 169 -12.90 -11.95 -2.19
C ARG A 169 -12.23 -12.26 -3.53
N VAL A 170 -10.93 -12.51 -3.48
CA VAL A 170 -10.20 -13.11 -4.60
C VAL A 170 -10.32 -14.63 -4.50
N HIS A 171 -10.64 -15.30 -5.59
CA HIS A 171 -10.69 -16.74 -5.68
C HIS A 171 -9.58 -17.26 -6.58
N LEU A 172 -8.77 -18.15 -6.03
CA LEU A 172 -7.75 -18.91 -6.76
C LEU A 172 -8.21 -20.37 -6.82
N HIS A 173 -8.48 -20.85 -8.02
CA HIS A 173 -8.79 -22.27 -8.24
C HIS A 173 -7.55 -22.98 -8.76
N ILE A 174 -7.03 -23.90 -7.96
CA ILE A 174 -5.76 -24.57 -8.23
C ILE A 174 -6.01 -25.73 -9.18
N THR A 175 -5.48 -25.60 -10.39
CA THR A 175 -5.63 -26.58 -11.48
C THR A 175 -4.51 -27.62 -11.46
N LYS A 176 -3.33 -27.25 -10.94
CA LYS A 176 -2.18 -28.14 -10.87
C LYS A 176 -1.27 -27.80 -9.70
N ILE A 177 -0.77 -28.85 -9.05
CA ILE A 177 0.33 -28.80 -8.09
C ILE A 177 1.35 -29.85 -8.49
N GLY A 178 2.64 -29.50 -8.40
CA GLY A 178 3.72 -30.43 -8.71
C GLY A 178 5.03 -30.10 -8.03
N VAL A 179 5.91 -31.10 -8.06
CA VAL A 179 7.32 -30.96 -7.67
C VAL A 179 8.15 -31.05 -8.94
N LEU A 180 9.00 -30.05 -9.19
CA LEU A 180 9.88 -30.01 -10.34
C LEU A 180 11.09 -30.95 -10.12
N ARG A 181 11.55 -31.64 -11.17
CA ARG A 181 12.84 -32.37 -11.20
C ARG A 181 13.10 -33.40 -10.08
N VAL A 182 12.20 -34.35 -9.83
CA VAL A 182 12.56 -35.60 -9.12
C VAL A 182 12.71 -36.75 -10.14
N PRO A 183 13.93 -37.14 -10.55
CA PRO A 183 14.12 -38.35 -11.35
C PRO A 183 14.04 -39.56 -10.42
N VAL A 184 12.86 -40.13 -10.27
CA VAL A 184 12.71 -41.36 -9.47
C VAL A 184 11.66 -42.25 -10.11
N LYS A 185 12.16 -43.21 -10.89
CA LYS A 185 11.42 -44.38 -11.42
C LYS A 185 10.68 -45.19 -10.32
N GLY A 186 10.78 -44.84 -9.03
CA GLY A 186 10.15 -45.55 -7.91
C GLY A 186 9.34 -44.72 -6.90
N LEU A 187 9.19 -43.40 -7.06
CA LEU A 187 8.51 -42.53 -6.06
C LEU A 187 7.25 -41.83 -6.59
N MET A 188 6.93 -42.05 -7.88
CA MET A 188 5.82 -41.39 -8.61
C MET A 188 4.41 -41.90 -8.26
N ARG A 189 4.24 -42.70 -7.19
CA ARG A 189 2.93 -43.17 -6.70
C ARG A 189 2.51 -42.54 -5.35
N GLY A 190 3.37 -41.74 -4.71
CA GLY A 190 3.20 -41.41 -3.27
C GLY A 190 3.11 -39.93 -2.87
N LEU A 191 3.19 -38.98 -3.80
CA LEU A 191 3.23 -37.54 -3.48
C LEU A 191 1.86 -36.87 -3.69
N HIS A 192 0.80 -37.38 -3.05
CA HIS A 192 -0.46 -36.63 -2.91
C HIS A 192 -0.16 -35.37 -2.07
N LEU A 193 0.34 -34.33 -2.72
CA LEU A 193 0.56 -33.02 -2.13
C LEU A 193 -0.78 -32.31 -2.12
N ASP A 194 -1.35 -32.19 -0.93
CA ASP A 194 -2.54 -31.39 -0.74
C ASP A 194 -2.16 -29.91 -0.68
N ILE A 195 -3.12 -29.05 -0.98
CA ILE A 195 -2.94 -27.59 -0.85
C ILE A 195 -2.47 -27.23 0.54
N LYS A 196 -2.97 -27.90 1.59
CA LYS A 196 -2.53 -27.73 2.99
C LYS A 196 -1.04 -28.00 3.22
N ASP A 197 -0.40 -28.84 2.41
CA ASP A 197 1.04 -29.11 2.51
C ASP A 197 1.88 -27.97 1.97
N ILE A 198 1.29 -27.22 1.04
CA ILE A 198 1.85 -26.00 0.52
C ILE A 198 1.36 -24.86 1.41
N VAL A 199 0.10 -24.47 1.40
CA VAL A 199 -0.56 -23.46 2.26
C VAL A 199 -0.15 -23.50 3.73
N GLY A 200 0.03 -24.67 4.32
CA GLY A 200 0.28 -24.84 5.74
C GLY A 200 -1.00 -25.06 6.53
N SER A 201 -0.85 -25.67 7.70
CA SER A 201 -1.96 -26.08 8.58
C SER A 201 -2.43 -24.98 9.55
N THR A 202 -1.71 -23.86 9.63
CA THR A 202 -2.08 -22.74 10.51
C THR A 202 -3.13 -21.86 9.83
N PRO A 203 -4.30 -21.61 10.46
CA PRO A 203 -5.28 -20.67 9.96
C PRO A 203 -4.69 -19.27 9.82
N VAL A 204 -4.99 -18.60 8.71
CA VAL A 204 -4.53 -17.23 8.43
C VAL A 204 -5.75 -16.34 8.28
N SER A 205 -5.79 -15.24 9.03
CA SER A 205 -6.91 -14.30 8.98
C SER A 205 -7.11 -13.79 7.56
N GLY A 206 -8.33 -13.96 7.03
CA GLY A 206 -8.67 -13.56 5.67
C GLY A 206 -8.28 -14.55 4.58
N VAL A 207 -7.69 -15.71 4.92
CA VAL A 207 -7.54 -16.83 3.97
C VAL A 207 -8.42 -18.00 4.36
N GLU A 208 -9.18 -18.48 3.38
CA GLU A 208 -9.96 -19.71 3.49
C GLU A 208 -9.50 -20.69 2.41
N VAL A 209 -9.33 -21.95 2.81
CA VAL A 209 -8.94 -23.06 1.92
C VAL A 209 -10.07 -24.07 1.92
N SER A 210 -10.59 -24.40 0.75
CA SER A 210 -11.64 -25.40 0.58
C SER A 210 -11.34 -26.27 -0.64
N GLY A 211 -10.95 -27.52 -0.42
CA GLY A 211 -10.57 -28.42 -1.51
C GLY A 211 -9.43 -27.83 -2.36
N ASN A 212 -9.71 -27.58 -3.64
CA ASN A 212 -8.78 -26.99 -4.60
C ASN A 212 -8.83 -25.46 -4.67
N ASP A 213 -9.63 -24.85 -3.82
CA ASP A 213 -9.96 -23.44 -3.87
C ASP A 213 -9.36 -22.68 -2.69
N LEU A 214 -8.84 -21.50 -3.00
CA LEU A 214 -8.30 -20.57 -2.03
C LEU A 214 -9.04 -19.23 -2.17
N TYR A 215 -9.67 -18.78 -1.09
CA TYR A 215 -10.44 -17.53 -1.04
C TYR A 215 -9.73 -16.51 -0.15
N LEU A 216 -9.54 -15.30 -0.69
CA LEU A 216 -8.74 -14.25 -0.07
C LEU A 216 -9.62 -13.02 0.20
N ASP A 217 -9.85 -12.73 1.47
CA ASP A 217 -10.46 -11.49 1.94
C ASP A 217 -9.40 -10.39 2.08
N THR A 218 -9.17 -9.64 1.01
CA THR A 218 -8.17 -8.57 0.95
C THR A 218 -8.40 -7.49 2.01
N THR A 219 -9.62 -7.33 2.53
CA THR A 219 -9.90 -6.35 3.59
C THR A 219 -9.30 -6.73 4.94
N LYS A 220 -9.04 -8.03 5.16
CA LYS A 220 -8.38 -8.56 6.37
C LYS A 220 -6.91 -8.86 6.15
N LEU A 221 -6.54 -9.20 4.91
CA LEU A 221 -5.18 -9.61 4.54
C LEU A 221 -4.24 -8.43 4.30
N LEU A 222 -4.76 -7.31 3.83
CA LEU A 222 -3.95 -6.13 3.52
C LEU A 222 -3.84 -5.23 4.75
N PRO A 223 -2.64 -4.72 5.12
CA PRO A 223 -2.42 -3.86 6.25
C PRO A 223 -2.99 -2.48 5.92
N PRO A 224 -2.95 -1.58 6.89
CA PRO A 224 -3.41 -0.23 6.65
C PRO A 224 -2.54 0.59 5.68
N PRO A 225 -3.15 1.50 4.90
CA PRO A 225 -4.59 1.81 4.91
C PRO A 225 -5.40 0.68 4.27
N HIS A 226 -6.44 0.22 4.97
CA HIS A 226 -7.25 -0.89 4.48
C HIS A 226 -8.01 -0.43 3.24
N ILE A 227 -7.93 -1.22 2.18
CA ILE A 227 -8.65 -0.96 0.94
C ILE A 227 -9.93 -1.79 0.95
N ARG A 228 -11.05 -1.12 0.65
CA ARG A 228 -12.34 -1.76 0.40
C ARG A 228 -12.84 -1.35 -0.97
N GLY A 229 -13.66 -2.19 -1.58
CA GLY A 229 -14.30 -1.88 -2.84
C GLY A 229 -14.89 -3.14 -3.45
N LEU A 230 -15.85 -2.96 -4.34
CA LEU A 230 -16.40 -4.08 -5.11
C LEU A 230 -15.41 -4.45 -6.21
N LEU A 231 -14.62 -5.49 -6.00
CA LEU A 231 -13.74 -6.04 -7.03
C LEU A 231 -14.60 -6.79 -8.06
N THR A 232 -14.70 -6.28 -9.28
CA THR A 232 -15.58 -6.83 -10.33
C THR A 232 -14.83 -7.69 -11.33
N SER A 233 -13.54 -7.48 -11.50
CA SER A 233 -12.70 -8.31 -12.36
C SER A 233 -11.28 -8.39 -11.84
N ILE A 234 -10.67 -9.56 -12.03
CA ILE A 234 -9.23 -9.77 -11.93
C ILE A 234 -8.82 -10.54 -13.16
N THR A 235 -7.82 -10.04 -13.89
CA THR A 235 -7.34 -10.68 -15.11
C THR A 235 -5.83 -10.79 -15.06
N VAL A 236 -5.30 -11.93 -15.50
CA VAL A 236 -3.87 -12.10 -15.76
C VAL A 236 -3.56 -11.43 -17.09
N ALA A 237 -2.82 -10.32 -17.04
CA ALA A 237 -2.33 -9.60 -18.21
C ALA A 237 -0.83 -9.37 -18.04
N ALA A 238 -0.06 -10.46 -18.18
CA ALA A 238 1.36 -10.48 -17.88
C ALA A 238 2.09 -9.28 -18.54
N PRO A 239 2.92 -8.53 -17.79
CA PRO A 239 3.50 -8.91 -16.50
C PRO A 239 2.65 -8.60 -15.25
N ASP A 240 1.41 -8.13 -15.41
CA ASP A 240 0.58 -7.67 -14.30
C ASP A 240 -0.66 -8.55 -14.06
N LEU A 241 -1.21 -8.44 -12.86
CA LEU A 241 -2.62 -8.66 -12.59
C LEU A 241 -3.35 -7.33 -12.73
N VAL A 242 -4.39 -7.29 -13.56
CA VAL A 242 -5.27 -6.13 -13.70
C VAL A 242 -6.50 -6.34 -12.85
N LEU A 243 -6.68 -5.48 -11.85
CA LEU A 243 -7.79 -5.47 -10.91
C LEU A 243 -8.73 -4.32 -11.27
N VAL A 244 -10.00 -4.63 -11.48
CA VAL A 244 -11.04 -3.65 -11.81
C VAL A 244 -12.03 -3.58 -10.66
N TYR A 245 -12.22 -2.38 -10.13
CA TYR A 245 -13.20 -2.10 -9.09
C TYR A 245 -14.42 -1.40 -9.69
N GLY A 246 -15.61 -1.83 -9.27
CA GLY A 246 -16.89 -1.28 -9.74
C GLY A 246 -17.05 -1.40 -11.26
N ASN A 247 -17.83 -0.48 -11.83
CA ASN A 247 -17.95 -0.33 -13.27
C ASN A 247 -16.95 0.74 -13.75
N ALA A 248 -15.70 0.32 -13.93
CA ALA A 248 -14.57 1.19 -14.28
C ALA A 248 -14.20 1.06 -15.77
N PRO A 249 -14.28 2.15 -16.56
CA PRO A 249 -13.76 2.16 -17.92
C PRO A 249 -12.23 1.98 -17.93
N ASN A 250 -11.72 1.22 -18.89
CA ASN A 250 -10.28 1.01 -19.08
C ASN A 250 -9.85 1.33 -20.52
N ASP A 251 -10.22 2.52 -20.99
CA ASP A 251 -9.84 3.01 -22.32
C ASP A 251 -8.50 3.73 -22.20
N GLU A 252 -7.42 3.02 -22.54
CA GLU A 252 -6.05 3.51 -22.41
C GLU A 252 -5.78 4.80 -23.19
N THR A 253 -6.47 5.02 -24.32
CA THR A 253 -6.26 6.22 -25.14
C THR A 253 -6.80 7.46 -24.43
N LYS A 254 -7.93 7.33 -23.73
CA LYS A 254 -8.49 8.42 -22.92
C LYS A 254 -7.69 8.64 -21.65
N LEU A 255 -7.28 7.56 -20.98
CA LEU A 255 -6.51 7.65 -19.75
C LEU A 255 -5.12 8.28 -19.98
N ALA A 256 -4.47 7.99 -21.10
CA ALA A 256 -3.17 8.58 -21.44
C ALA A 256 -3.17 10.12 -21.63
N GLN A 257 -4.34 10.76 -21.70
CA GLN A 257 -4.45 12.23 -21.83
C GLN A 257 -4.34 12.96 -20.50
N TRP A 258 -4.47 12.25 -19.38
CA TRP A 258 -4.46 12.85 -18.05
C TRP A 258 -3.05 12.92 -17.49
N HIS A 259 -2.75 14.00 -16.75
CA HIS A 259 -1.56 14.09 -15.92
C HIS A 259 -1.57 13.03 -14.81
N ASN A 260 -0.41 12.78 -14.22
CA ASN A 260 -0.28 11.91 -13.05
C ASN A 260 -0.54 12.75 -11.79
N PHE A 261 -1.48 12.31 -10.94
CA PHE A 261 -1.84 13.06 -9.74
C PHE A 261 -2.53 12.21 -8.68
N LEU A 262 -2.60 12.75 -7.46
CA LEU A 262 -3.44 12.32 -6.36
C LEU A 262 -4.18 13.54 -5.80
N ARG A 263 -5.52 13.53 -5.84
CA ARG A 263 -6.38 14.63 -5.43
C ARG A 263 -7.32 14.21 -4.29
N PHE A 264 -7.47 15.09 -3.31
CA PHE A 264 -8.40 14.99 -2.19
C PHE A 264 -9.39 16.15 -2.28
N GLU A 265 -10.68 15.84 -2.29
CA GLU A 265 -11.76 16.81 -2.48
C GLU A 265 -12.87 16.63 -1.43
N GLY A 266 -13.24 17.71 -0.75
CA GLY A 266 -14.20 17.72 0.36
C GLY A 266 -13.66 17.01 1.61
N GLY A 267 -14.49 16.91 2.66
CA GLY A 267 -14.08 16.28 3.92
C GLY A 267 -12.92 17.01 4.59
N THR A 268 -12.26 16.30 5.51
CA THR A 268 -11.09 16.80 6.22
C THR A 268 -9.96 15.78 6.10
N VAL A 269 -8.77 16.27 5.79
CA VAL A 269 -7.54 15.48 5.69
C VAL A 269 -6.44 16.14 6.49
N ASP A 270 -5.74 15.34 7.28
CA ASP A 270 -4.49 15.70 7.92
C ASP A 270 -3.30 15.29 7.06
N PHE A 271 -2.33 16.20 6.91
CA PHE A 271 -1.02 15.91 6.33
C PHE A 271 0.09 16.75 7.02
N GLY A 272 1.05 16.05 7.59
CA GLY A 272 2.17 16.56 8.35
C GLY A 272 1.68 17.19 9.64
N LYS A 273 1.59 18.52 9.65
CA LYS A 273 1.07 19.29 10.78
C LYS A 273 -0.14 20.15 10.38
N LEU A 274 -0.67 19.91 9.18
CA LEU A 274 -1.74 20.69 8.58
C LEU A 274 -3.01 19.85 8.59
N THR A 275 -4.10 20.49 9.00
CA THR A 275 -5.46 19.96 8.87
C THR A 275 -6.16 20.80 7.82
N MET A 276 -6.64 20.16 6.76
CA MET A 276 -7.35 20.84 5.67
C MET A 276 -8.83 20.48 5.68
N HIS A 277 -9.63 21.33 6.32
CA HIS A 277 -11.09 21.28 6.24
C HIS A 277 -11.56 21.59 4.82
N LYS A 278 -12.62 20.90 4.38
CA LYS A 278 -13.15 20.97 3.01
C LYS A 278 -12.02 20.82 1.99
N SER A 279 -11.30 19.71 2.09
CA SER A 279 -10.03 19.51 1.37
C SER A 279 -10.15 19.85 -0.12
N ASP A 280 -9.19 20.63 -0.61
CA ASP A 280 -8.95 20.88 -2.05
C ASP A 280 -7.44 20.78 -2.24
N LEU A 281 -6.94 19.54 -2.11
CA LEU A 281 -5.51 19.23 -2.12
C LEU A 281 -5.20 18.37 -3.34
N THR A 282 -4.23 18.77 -4.15
CA THR A 282 -3.75 17.96 -5.28
C THR A 282 -2.24 17.83 -5.22
N LEU A 283 -1.76 16.59 -5.13
CA LEU A 283 -0.36 16.23 -5.36
C LEU A 283 -0.23 15.90 -6.85
N ILE A 284 0.62 16.65 -7.53
CA ILE A 284 0.84 16.59 -8.98
C ILE A 284 2.26 16.10 -9.21
N ASP A 285 2.41 15.13 -10.09
CA ASP A 285 3.73 14.68 -10.53
C ASP A 285 4.45 15.82 -11.26
N ALA A 286 5.66 16.14 -10.82
CA ALA A 286 6.48 17.18 -11.43
C ALA A 286 7.48 16.62 -12.46
N SER A 287 7.54 15.30 -12.64
CA SER A 287 8.42 14.67 -13.62
C SER A 287 7.71 14.39 -14.95
N ASP A 288 8.50 13.95 -15.94
CA ASP A 288 8.01 13.49 -17.25
C ASP A 288 7.88 11.96 -17.29
N ASP A 289 7.92 11.28 -16.13
CA ASP A 289 7.84 9.82 -16.06
C ASP A 289 6.42 9.31 -16.32
N ALA A 290 6.33 8.05 -16.75
CA ALA A 290 5.06 7.39 -17.04
C ALA A 290 4.19 7.18 -15.80
N TRP A 291 4.80 7.17 -14.61
CA TRP A 291 4.15 6.93 -13.33
C TRP A 291 4.63 7.92 -12.29
N PHE A 292 3.71 8.49 -11.55
CA PHE A 292 4.01 9.29 -10.37
C PHE A 292 4.50 8.39 -9.24
N ASP A 293 5.79 8.49 -8.90
CA ASP A 293 6.43 7.67 -7.87
C ASP A 293 6.20 8.25 -6.45
N LEU A 294 5.12 7.81 -5.82
CA LEU A 294 4.72 8.30 -4.49
C LEU A 294 4.93 7.24 -3.40
N ASP A 295 5.66 7.61 -2.35
CA ASP A 295 5.66 6.90 -1.08
C ASP A 295 4.79 7.68 -0.10
N LEU A 296 3.53 7.28 0.05
CA LEU A 296 2.57 8.01 0.90
C LEU A 296 2.95 7.98 2.39
N VAL A 297 3.75 7.01 2.84
CA VAL A 297 4.21 6.96 4.24
C VAL A 297 5.39 7.90 4.46
N ASN A 298 6.27 8.04 3.46
CA ASN A 298 7.47 8.86 3.53
C ASN A 298 7.42 10.11 2.63
N TYR A 299 6.21 10.56 2.26
CA TYR A 299 6.00 11.61 1.26
C TYR A 299 6.71 12.91 1.65
N GLN A 300 6.86 13.20 2.95
CA GLN A 300 7.57 14.38 3.43
C GLN A 300 9.01 14.47 2.90
N ALA A 301 9.69 13.33 2.71
CA ALA A 301 11.04 13.28 2.15
C ALA A 301 11.10 13.68 0.67
N GLN A 302 10.00 13.50 -0.07
CA GLN A 302 9.83 14.02 -1.43
C GLN A 302 9.41 15.50 -1.38
N LEU A 303 8.41 15.80 -0.56
CA LEU A 303 7.75 17.10 -0.46
C LEU A 303 8.71 18.24 -0.11
N VAL A 304 9.74 18.01 0.71
CA VAL A 304 10.73 19.04 1.06
C VAL A 304 11.46 19.62 -0.16
N ASN A 305 11.48 18.90 -1.29
CA ASN A 305 12.07 19.34 -2.54
C ASN A 305 11.02 19.81 -3.58
N GLY A 306 9.73 19.76 -3.23
CA GLY A 306 8.62 20.14 -4.09
C GLY A 306 8.27 21.63 -4.03
N VAL A 307 7.29 22.02 -4.84
CA VAL A 307 6.76 23.39 -4.89
C VAL A 307 5.27 23.35 -4.59
N SER A 308 4.83 24.10 -3.59
CA SER A 308 3.41 24.26 -3.28
C SER A 308 2.88 25.59 -3.80
N ARG A 309 1.68 25.57 -4.38
CA ARG A 309 0.94 26.73 -4.87
C ARG A 309 -0.46 26.71 -4.27
N MET A 310 -0.90 27.84 -3.73
CA MET A 310 -2.31 28.02 -3.37
C MET A 310 -3.15 28.36 -4.60
N THR A 311 -4.35 27.82 -4.69
CA THR A 311 -5.34 28.19 -5.72
C THR A 311 -6.11 29.45 -5.28
N PRO A 312 -6.78 30.17 -6.21
CA PRO A 312 -7.65 31.29 -5.86
C PRO A 312 -8.77 30.92 -4.87
N GLU A 313 -9.20 29.66 -4.87
CA GLU A 313 -10.22 29.09 -3.99
C GLU A 313 -9.66 28.64 -2.62
N ALA A 314 -8.40 28.99 -2.31
CA ALA A 314 -7.67 28.57 -1.11
C ALA A 314 -7.42 27.05 -1.00
N GLY A 315 -7.45 26.35 -2.14
CA GLY A 315 -6.92 25.01 -2.29
C GLY A 315 -5.39 25.00 -2.34
N LEU A 316 -4.81 23.80 -2.36
CA LEU A 316 -3.37 23.58 -2.38
C LEU A 316 -3.01 22.59 -3.49
N GLU A 317 -2.14 23.03 -4.39
CA GLU A 317 -1.48 22.19 -5.38
C GLU A 317 -0.02 22.01 -4.99
N ILE A 318 0.47 20.77 -5.01
CA ILE A 318 1.82 20.42 -4.64
C ILE A 318 2.45 19.68 -5.80
N PHE A 319 3.44 20.30 -6.44
CA PHE A 319 4.27 19.67 -7.47
C PHE A 319 5.36 18.84 -6.79
N MET A 320 5.22 17.52 -6.86
CA MET A 320 6.02 16.53 -6.16
C MET A 320 7.15 16.04 -7.07
N PRO A 321 8.43 16.13 -6.65
CA PRO A 321 9.53 15.56 -7.39
C PRO A 321 9.59 14.04 -7.18
N ASP A 322 10.24 13.34 -8.11
CA ASP A 322 10.48 11.91 -7.94
C ASP A 322 11.39 11.59 -6.77
N LEU A 323 11.24 10.38 -6.22
CA LEU A 323 12.05 9.90 -5.11
C LEU A 323 13.55 9.88 -5.35
N ASN A 324 13.97 9.80 -6.61
CA ASN A 324 15.38 9.74 -7.00
C ASN A 324 16.02 11.13 -7.11
N ASP A 325 15.23 12.21 -7.16
CA ASP A 325 15.71 13.59 -7.27
C ASP A 325 16.13 14.20 -5.92
N ARG A 326 16.87 13.43 -5.11
CA ARG A 326 17.23 13.77 -3.71
C ARG A 326 18.32 14.83 -3.53
N ASN A 327 18.63 15.60 -4.56
CA ASN A 327 19.88 16.39 -4.60
C ASN A 327 19.78 17.85 -4.13
N LYS A 328 18.72 18.25 -3.42
CA LYS A 328 18.63 19.61 -2.87
C LYS A 328 18.63 19.57 -1.34
N SER A 329 19.71 20.03 -0.72
CA SER A 329 19.74 20.25 0.73
C SER A 329 18.90 21.50 1.06
N VAL A 330 17.58 21.33 1.20
CA VAL A 330 16.69 22.42 1.61
C VAL A 330 16.92 22.71 3.09
N LYS A 331 17.69 23.78 3.37
CA LYS A 331 17.96 24.24 4.73
C LYS A 331 16.79 25.08 5.25
N LYS A 332 16.42 24.88 6.51
CA LYS A 332 15.46 25.76 7.21
C LYS A 332 15.92 27.21 7.12
N ILE A 333 14.97 28.13 6.93
CA ILE A 333 15.26 29.55 6.92
C ILE A 333 15.69 29.99 8.33
N PRO A 334 16.94 30.46 8.54
CA PRO A 334 17.40 30.85 9.85
C PRO A 334 16.79 32.20 10.25
N LEU A 335 16.58 32.41 11.55
CA LEU A 335 16.05 33.67 12.09
C LEU A 335 16.87 34.89 11.66
N ASP A 336 18.19 34.75 11.52
CA ASP A 336 19.05 35.85 11.09
C ASP A 336 18.88 36.23 9.62
N TRP A 337 18.38 35.32 8.77
CA TRP A 337 17.95 35.70 7.42
C TRP A 337 16.67 36.55 7.49
N LEU A 338 15.70 36.16 8.31
CA LEU A 338 14.43 36.90 8.50
C LEU A 338 14.62 38.31 9.08
N LYS A 339 15.68 38.54 9.87
CA LYS A 339 16.01 39.85 10.44
C LYS A 339 16.55 40.85 9.41
N ASP A 340 16.97 40.39 8.24
CA ASP A 340 17.64 41.22 7.23
C ASP A 340 16.83 41.27 5.93
N ARG A 341 15.95 42.27 5.83
CA ARG A 341 15.07 42.47 4.67
C ARG A 341 15.82 42.71 3.35
N ASN A 342 17.11 43.01 3.40
CA ASN A 342 17.93 43.30 2.22
C ASN A 342 18.68 42.05 1.73
N ARG A 343 18.58 40.92 2.43
CA ARG A 343 19.12 39.65 1.93
C ARG A 343 18.31 39.13 0.76
N SER A 344 19.02 38.61 -0.22
CA SER A 344 18.43 37.88 -1.34
C SER A 344 17.59 36.70 -0.84
N LEU A 345 16.55 36.37 -1.62
CA LEU A 345 15.72 35.21 -1.35
C LEU A 345 16.58 33.94 -1.16
N PRO A 346 16.17 33.03 -0.27
CA PRO A 346 16.84 31.75 -0.10
C PRO A 346 16.91 31.01 -1.44
N GLN A 347 17.99 30.26 -1.66
CA GLN A 347 18.13 29.41 -2.85
C GLN A 347 16.95 28.44 -2.94
N GLY A 348 16.35 28.34 -4.14
CA GLY A 348 15.22 27.45 -4.41
C GLY A 348 13.84 28.10 -4.29
N VAL A 349 13.72 29.35 -3.83
CA VAL A 349 12.47 30.11 -3.95
C VAL A 349 12.31 30.55 -5.41
N PRO A 350 11.25 30.13 -6.13
CA PRO A 350 11.00 30.59 -7.49
C PRO A 350 10.83 32.11 -7.49
N MET A 351 11.58 32.82 -8.32
CA MET A 351 11.30 34.23 -8.56
C MET A 351 10.09 34.33 -9.48
N PRO A 352 9.13 35.23 -9.22
CA PRO A 352 8.05 35.47 -10.16
C PRO A 352 8.65 35.84 -11.51
N ALA A 353 8.15 35.21 -12.58
CA ALA A 353 8.48 35.62 -13.94
C ALA A 353 8.10 37.09 -14.10
N LYS A 354 9.03 37.89 -14.63
CA LYS A 354 8.81 39.32 -14.90
C LYS A 354 7.83 39.53 -16.04
#